data_AF-A0A5S3V957-F1
#
_entry.id   AF-A0A5S3V957-F1
#
_cell.length_a   1.000
_cell.length_b   1.000
_cell.length_c   1.000
_cell.angle_alpha   90.00
_cell.angle_beta   90.00
_cell.angle_gamma   90.00
#
_symmetry.space_group_name_H-M   'P 1'
#
loop_
_entity.id
_entity.type
_entity.pdbx_description
1 polymer ?
#
loop_
_entity_poly.entity_id
_entity_poly.type
_entity_poly.pdbx_seq_one_letter_code
_entity_poly.pdbx_strand_id
1 'polypeptide(L)'
;MNRLILWLSACLLTMLSIACLAKTSMEKVLAAKTNPVCAAQLIELATNTIGLNKHRLLELNSQSKQRHSSFVSGVIEYKDRQSHVVYAATKDTQGQCAVTFQETFTVKSPCILVREEVFKKWQYQGKLNSNTMVFKNQRDTSMSGMLSDASDGSYCLVSRHKNGA
;
A
#
# COMPACT_ATOMS: atom_id res chain seq x y z
N MET A 1 -16.43 17.14 65.80
CA MET A 1 -16.53 17.23 64.33
C MET A 1 -15.45 16.36 63.72
N ASN A 2 -15.81 15.23 63.11
CA ASN A 2 -15.02 14.56 62.05
C ASN A 2 -15.85 13.39 61.50
N ARG A 3 -16.56 13.65 60.40
CA ARG A 3 -17.25 12.65 59.58
C ARG A 3 -16.99 13.00 58.13
N LEU A 4 -15.89 12.54 57.56
CA LEU A 4 -15.65 12.71 56.12
C LEU A 4 -14.65 11.71 55.57
N ILE A 5 -14.84 10.41 55.85
CA ILE A 5 -14.12 9.35 55.15
C ILE A 5 -15.10 8.20 54.94
N LEU A 6 -15.89 8.25 53.86
CA LEU A 6 -16.70 7.09 53.44
C LEU A 6 -17.23 7.21 52.00
N TRP A 7 -16.43 7.73 51.06
CA TRP A 7 -16.81 7.72 49.64
C TRP A 7 -15.56 7.54 48.77
N LEU A 8 -14.99 6.32 48.72
CA LEU A 8 -13.84 6.02 47.85
C LEU A 8 -13.82 4.57 47.33
N SER A 9 -14.97 3.90 47.32
CA SER A 9 -15.07 2.50 46.87
C SER A 9 -16.29 2.28 45.99
N ALA A 10 -16.31 2.88 44.80
CA ALA A 10 -17.19 2.44 43.73
C ALA A 10 -16.62 2.85 42.38
N CYS A 11 -16.63 1.91 41.43
CA CYS A 11 -16.29 2.10 40.02
C CYS A 11 -14.80 2.08 39.62
N LEU A 12 -14.06 1.05 40.06
CA LEU A 12 -12.99 0.47 39.23
C LEU A 12 -13.60 -0.63 38.33
N LEU A 13 -14.58 -0.26 37.50
CA LEU A 13 -15.06 -1.14 36.42
C LEU A 13 -14.06 -1.05 35.27
N THR A 14 -13.17 -2.04 35.23
CA THR A 14 -12.24 -2.30 34.13
C THR A 14 -13.02 -2.44 32.83
N MET A 15 -12.92 -1.41 31.98
CA MET A 15 -13.29 -1.46 30.56
C MET A 15 -12.41 -2.51 29.87
N LEU A 16 -12.84 -3.77 29.84
CA LEU A 16 -12.30 -4.75 28.89
C LEU A 16 -12.79 -4.33 27.50
N SER A 17 -12.02 -3.47 26.84
CA SER A 17 -12.20 -3.19 25.43
C SER A 17 -11.87 -4.46 24.65
N ILE A 18 -12.89 -5.17 24.19
CA ILE A 18 -12.74 -6.28 23.24
C ILE A 18 -12.24 -5.66 21.94
N ALA A 19 -10.94 -5.76 21.68
CA ALA A 19 -10.35 -5.36 20.41
C ALA A 19 -10.83 -6.34 19.34
N CYS A 20 -11.90 -5.99 18.63
CA CYS A 20 -12.31 -6.70 17.42
C CYS A 20 -11.29 -6.37 16.31
N LEU A 21 -10.33 -7.27 16.09
CA LEU A 21 -9.41 -7.16 14.96
C LEU A 21 -10.18 -7.51 13.67
N ALA A 22 -10.72 -6.48 13.02
CA ALA A 22 -11.37 -6.64 11.73
C ALA A 22 -10.33 -7.08 10.68
N LYS A 23 -10.62 -8.18 9.98
CA LYS A 23 -9.73 -8.68 8.93
C LYS A 23 -9.54 -7.64 7.82
N THR A 24 -8.29 -7.41 7.41
CA THR A 24 -7.95 -6.52 6.29
C THR A 24 -8.45 -7.09 4.97
N SER A 25 -8.54 -6.26 3.93
CA SER A 25 -8.92 -6.74 2.59
C SER A 25 -7.92 -7.76 2.04
N MET A 26 -6.63 -7.55 2.27
CA MET A 26 -5.58 -8.49 1.85
C MET A 26 -5.73 -9.83 2.58
N GLU A 27 -5.98 -9.82 3.89
CA GLU A 27 -6.27 -11.05 4.64
C GLU A 27 -7.48 -11.80 4.07
N LYS A 28 -8.55 -11.10 3.69
CA LYS A 28 -9.74 -11.72 3.08
C LYS A 28 -9.41 -12.36 1.73
N VAL A 29 -8.62 -11.69 0.89
CA VAL A 29 -8.19 -12.23 -0.41
C VAL A 29 -7.32 -13.48 -0.22
N LEU A 30 -6.38 -13.45 0.73
CA LEU A 30 -5.45 -14.55 0.96
C LEU A 30 -6.08 -15.73 1.71
N ALA A 31 -7.06 -15.49 2.60
CA ALA A 31 -7.74 -16.54 3.35
C ALA A 31 -8.54 -17.53 2.48
N ALA A 32 -8.85 -17.16 1.23
CA ALA A 32 -9.46 -18.06 0.26
C ALA A 32 -8.48 -19.17 -0.24
N LYS A 33 -7.24 -19.20 0.24
CA LYS A 33 -6.16 -20.09 -0.23
C LYS A 33 -5.66 -21.03 0.85
N THR A 34 -5.29 -22.24 0.42
CA THR A 34 -4.70 -23.27 1.29
C THR A 34 -3.28 -22.91 1.74
N ASN A 35 -2.49 -22.24 0.90
CA ASN A 35 -1.10 -21.84 1.19
C ASN A 35 -0.73 -20.52 0.47
N PRO A 36 -1.13 -19.35 0.99
CA PRO A 36 -0.78 -18.06 0.38
C PRO A 36 0.72 -17.77 0.46
N VAL A 37 1.32 -17.39 -0.67
CA VAL A 37 2.75 -17.04 -0.77
C VAL A 37 3.01 -15.73 -0.04
N CYS A 38 3.94 -15.74 0.92
CA CYS A 38 4.40 -14.55 1.67
C CYS A 38 3.27 -13.73 2.29
N ALA A 39 2.28 -14.41 2.86
CA ALA A 39 1.05 -13.76 3.32
C ALA A 39 1.29 -12.65 4.35
N ALA A 40 2.16 -12.88 5.33
CA ALA A 40 2.45 -11.88 6.37
C ALA A 40 3.02 -10.59 5.75
N GLN A 41 4.04 -10.72 4.89
CA GLN A 41 4.67 -9.60 4.20
C GLN A 41 3.70 -8.87 3.27
N LEU A 42 2.83 -9.60 2.56
CA LEU A 42 1.78 -9.00 1.73
C LEU A 42 0.77 -8.22 2.56
N ILE A 43 0.32 -8.77 3.68
CA ILE A 43 -0.65 -8.11 4.57
C ILE A 43 -0.03 -6.85 5.17
N GLU A 44 1.21 -6.90 5.64
CA GLU A 44 1.92 -5.75 6.17
C GLU A 44 2.12 -4.67 5.10
N LEU A 45 2.63 -5.05 3.92
CA LEU A 45 2.84 -4.12 2.82
C LEU A 45 1.52 -3.47 2.36
N ALA A 46 0.45 -4.25 2.24
CA ALA A 46 -0.87 -3.74 1.90
C ALA A 46 -1.42 -2.80 2.97
N THR A 47 -1.29 -3.17 4.26
CA THR A 47 -1.74 -2.32 5.37
C THR A 47 -1.04 -0.96 5.35
N ASN A 48 0.28 -0.96 5.11
CA ASN A 48 1.09 0.26 5.09
C ASN A 48 0.87 1.14 3.85
N THR A 49 0.45 0.57 2.72
CA THR A 49 0.27 1.30 1.46
C THR A 49 -1.17 1.72 1.21
N ILE A 50 -2.15 0.90 1.61
CA ILE A 50 -3.57 1.21 1.52
C ILE A 50 -3.99 2.18 2.61
N GLY A 51 -3.55 1.96 3.85
CA GLY A 51 -4.01 2.72 5.01
C GLY A 51 -5.53 2.66 5.16
N LEU A 52 -6.16 3.83 5.36
CA LEU A 52 -7.61 3.98 5.55
C LEU A 52 -8.37 4.24 4.24
N ASN A 53 -7.70 4.19 3.10
CA ASN A 53 -8.31 4.51 1.81
C ASN A 53 -9.39 3.49 1.45
N LYS A 54 -10.46 3.91 0.79
CA LYS A 54 -11.45 2.99 0.24
C LYS A 54 -10.80 2.18 -0.88
N HIS A 55 -11.01 0.87 -0.91
CA HIS A 55 -10.31 0.01 -1.85
C HIS A 55 -11.06 -1.29 -2.10
N ARG A 56 -10.69 -1.97 -3.19
CA ARG A 56 -11.08 -3.35 -3.48
C ARG A 56 -9.91 -4.09 -4.10
N LEU A 57 -9.62 -5.27 -3.56
CA LEU A 57 -8.55 -6.14 -4.03
C LEU A 57 -9.12 -7.42 -4.67
N LEU A 58 -8.39 -7.96 -5.62
CA LEU A 58 -8.65 -9.20 -6.33
C LEU A 58 -7.32 -9.90 -6.65
N GLU A 59 -7.22 -11.18 -6.34
CA GLU A 59 -6.07 -11.98 -6.78
C GLU A 59 -6.18 -12.29 -8.28
N LEU A 60 -5.13 -12.00 -9.05
CA LEU A 60 -5.12 -12.21 -10.50
C LEU A 60 -4.70 -13.63 -10.89
N ASN A 61 -3.76 -14.21 -10.15
CA ASN A 61 -3.28 -15.54 -10.45
C ASN A 61 -3.92 -16.50 -9.45
N SER A 62 -4.71 -17.49 -9.90
CA SER A 62 -5.46 -18.42 -9.00
C SER A 62 -5.18 -19.94 -9.15
N GLN A 63 -4.44 -20.42 -10.16
CA GLN A 63 -4.57 -21.78 -10.67
C GLN A 63 -3.38 -22.78 -10.58
N SER A 64 -2.31 -22.59 -9.78
CA SER A 64 -1.32 -23.69 -9.63
C SER A 64 -0.91 -24.00 -8.20
N LYS A 65 -0.79 -25.30 -7.89
CA LYS A 65 -0.55 -25.86 -6.54
C LYS A 65 0.88 -25.66 -6.03
N GLN A 66 1.81 -25.20 -6.88
CA GLN A 66 3.22 -24.95 -6.55
C GLN A 66 3.64 -23.56 -7.00
N ARG A 67 3.12 -22.53 -6.34
CA ARG A 67 3.47 -21.16 -6.69
C ARG A 67 4.54 -20.63 -5.78
N HIS A 68 5.62 -20.22 -6.41
CA HIS A 68 6.62 -19.34 -5.82
C HIS A 68 6.22 -17.88 -5.93
N SER A 69 5.05 -17.56 -6.50
CA SER A 69 4.60 -16.17 -6.70
C SER A 69 3.10 -15.96 -6.51
N SER A 70 2.72 -14.81 -5.96
CA SER A 70 1.33 -14.34 -5.86
C SER A 70 1.18 -12.94 -6.43
N PHE A 71 0.02 -12.64 -7.01
CA PHE A 71 -0.31 -11.33 -7.57
C PHE A 71 -1.72 -10.94 -7.16
N VAL A 72 -1.83 -9.84 -6.42
CA VAL A 72 -3.10 -9.25 -6.01
C VAL A 72 -3.18 -7.86 -6.60
N SER A 73 -4.20 -7.60 -7.42
CA SER A 73 -4.46 -6.30 -8.01
C SER A 73 -5.68 -5.64 -7.38
N GLY A 74 -5.83 -4.35 -7.55
CA GLY A 74 -7.00 -3.66 -7.05
C GLY A 74 -7.08 -2.20 -7.45
N VAL A 75 -8.09 -1.55 -6.89
CA VAL A 75 -8.28 -0.11 -6.97
C VAL A 75 -8.24 0.45 -5.56
N ILE A 76 -7.46 1.51 -5.36
CA ILE A 76 -7.46 2.34 -4.15
C ILE A 76 -8.00 3.72 -4.52
N GLU A 77 -8.91 4.24 -3.71
CA GLU A 77 -9.43 5.60 -3.81
C GLU A 77 -8.67 6.49 -2.81
N TYR A 78 -7.90 7.43 -3.33
CA TYR A 78 -7.24 8.45 -2.52
C TYR A 78 -7.66 9.85 -2.98
N LYS A 79 -8.42 10.54 -2.10
CA LYS A 79 -9.18 11.74 -2.48
C LYS A 79 -10.13 11.40 -3.64
N ASP A 80 -10.29 12.29 -4.61
CA ASP A 80 -11.16 12.10 -5.79
C ASP A 80 -10.45 11.35 -6.93
N ARG A 81 -9.46 10.50 -6.63
CA ARG A 81 -8.67 9.78 -7.62
C ARG A 81 -8.68 8.29 -7.35
N GLN A 82 -8.86 7.52 -8.41
CA GLN A 82 -8.68 6.08 -8.41
C GLN A 82 -7.26 5.76 -8.87
N SER A 83 -6.58 4.90 -8.12
CA SER A 83 -5.29 4.34 -8.50
C SER A 83 -5.40 2.83 -8.66
N HIS A 84 -4.80 2.32 -9.74
CA HIS A 84 -4.61 0.89 -9.93
C HIS A 84 -3.41 0.46 -9.12
N VAL A 85 -3.56 -0.62 -8.36
CA VAL A 85 -2.49 -1.16 -7.54
C VAL A 85 -2.24 -2.62 -7.83
N VAL A 86 -0.98 -3.02 -7.74
CA VAL A 86 -0.55 -4.41 -7.83
C VAL A 86 0.38 -4.69 -6.67
N TYR A 87 0.06 -5.73 -5.93
CA TYR A 87 0.90 -6.38 -4.95
C TYR A 87 1.41 -7.66 -5.56
N ALA A 88 2.73 -7.85 -5.56
CA ALA A 88 3.34 -9.10 -5.94
C ALA A 88 4.11 -9.66 -4.75
N ALA A 89 4.11 -10.99 -4.64
CA ALA A 89 4.96 -11.72 -3.74
C ALA A 89 5.73 -12.77 -4.53
N THR A 90 6.97 -12.99 -4.15
CA THR A 90 7.78 -14.11 -4.61
C THR A 90 8.46 -14.77 -3.41
N LYS A 91 8.64 -16.09 -3.50
CA LYS A 91 9.36 -16.89 -2.52
C LYS A 91 10.50 -17.59 -3.24
N ASP A 92 11.74 -17.31 -2.82
CA ASP A 92 12.92 -17.91 -3.42
C ASP A 92 13.10 -19.40 -3.05
N THR A 93 14.18 -20.01 -3.53
CA THR A 93 14.51 -21.41 -3.27
C THR A 93 14.90 -21.69 -1.81
N GLN A 94 15.31 -20.68 -1.06
CA GLN A 94 15.63 -20.76 0.37
C GLN A 94 14.41 -20.49 1.26
N GLY A 95 13.29 -20.10 0.63
CA GLY A 95 12.06 -19.76 1.30
C GLY A 95 11.97 -18.31 1.79
N GLN A 96 12.91 -17.44 1.41
CA GLN A 96 12.84 -16.02 1.69
C GLN A 96 11.77 -15.35 0.82
N CYS A 97 11.09 -14.39 1.41
CA CYS A 97 9.99 -13.68 0.79
C CYS A 97 10.45 -12.31 0.27
N ALA A 98 10.05 -11.98 -0.94
CA ALA A 98 10.17 -10.64 -1.49
C ALA A 98 8.79 -10.18 -1.97
N VAL A 99 8.36 -9.03 -1.47
CA VAL A 99 7.06 -8.44 -1.84
C VAL A 99 7.26 -7.07 -2.46
N THR A 100 6.40 -6.71 -3.41
CA THR A 100 6.43 -5.41 -4.06
C THR A 100 5.03 -4.84 -4.20
N PHE A 101 4.95 -3.52 -4.16
CA PHE A 101 3.75 -2.75 -4.40
C PHE A 101 4.00 -1.79 -5.55
N GLN A 102 3.08 -1.76 -6.51
CA GLN A 102 3.04 -0.77 -7.57
C GLN A 102 1.69 -0.07 -7.54
N GLU A 103 1.69 1.25 -7.58
CA GLU A 103 0.52 2.10 -7.74
C GLU A 103 0.65 2.89 -9.03
N THR A 104 -0.44 3.05 -9.78
CA THR A 104 -0.47 3.87 -10.98
C THR A 104 -1.79 4.63 -11.09
N PHE A 105 -1.72 5.92 -11.41
CA PHE A 105 -2.87 6.79 -11.59
C PHE A 105 -2.56 7.92 -12.57
N THR A 106 -3.60 8.51 -13.14
CA THR A 106 -3.48 9.66 -14.05
C THR A 106 -3.90 10.95 -13.35
N VAL A 107 -3.20 12.04 -13.65
CA VAL A 107 -3.58 13.39 -13.23
C VAL A 107 -3.80 14.24 -14.47
N LYS A 108 -4.96 14.91 -14.56
CA LYS A 108 -5.30 15.81 -15.68
C LYS A 108 -4.57 17.16 -15.56
N SER A 109 -3.25 17.10 -15.57
CA SER A 109 -2.33 18.24 -15.52
C SER A 109 -1.00 17.83 -16.17
N PRO A 110 -0.22 18.78 -16.73
CA PRO A 110 1.13 18.53 -17.21
C PRO A 110 2.05 17.96 -16.12
N CYS A 111 2.97 17.05 -16.46
CA CYS A 111 3.81 16.39 -15.44
C CYS A 111 4.71 17.35 -14.65
N ILE A 112 5.03 18.54 -15.19
CA ILE A 112 5.81 19.54 -14.45
C ILE A 112 5.07 20.04 -13.21
N LEU A 113 3.75 20.22 -13.28
CA LEU A 113 2.94 20.62 -12.13
C LEU A 113 2.74 19.45 -11.17
N VAL A 114 2.52 18.25 -11.71
CA VAL A 114 2.35 17.04 -10.92
C VAL A 114 3.61 16.68 -10.15
N ARG A 115 4.80 16.95 -10.71
CA ARG A 115 6.08 16.82 -10.02
C ARG A 115 6.12 17.65 -8.74
N GLU A 116 5.69 18.91 -8.80
CA GLU A 116 5.67 19.80 -7.64
C GLU A 116 4.61 19.42 -6.59
N GLU A 117 3.51 18.77 -7.00
CA GLU A 117 2.51 18.25 -6.06
C GLU A 117 2.96 16.92 -5.41
N VAL A 118 3.42 15.98 -6.24
CA VAL A 118 3.59 14.56 -5.85
C VAL A 118 5.01 14.23 -5.42
N PHE A 119 6.01 14.81 -6.10
CA PHE A 119 7.41 14.42 -5.99
C PHE A 119 8.33 15.56 -5.53
N LYS A 120 7.80 16.65 -4.97
CA LYS A 120 8.55 17.81 -4.47
C LYS A 120 9.74 17.48 -3.57
N LYS A 121 9.61 16.44 -2.74
CA LYS A 121 10.64 15.99 -1.77
C LYS A 121 11.38 14.73 -2.23
N TRP A 122 11.21 14.33 -3.48
CA TRP A 122 11.84 13.14 -4.03
C TRP A 122 13.04 13.57 -4.86
N GLN A 123 14.11 12.80 -4.77
CA GLN A 123 15.32 13.04 -5.53
C GLN A 123 15.15 12.55 -6.96
N TYR A 124 15.34 13.44 -7.94
CA TYR A 124 15.41 13.05 -9.34
C TYR A 124 16.58 12.10 -9.61
N GLN A 125 16.34 11.01 -10.33
CA GLN A 125 17.33 9.96 -10.63
C GLN A 125 17.75 9.95 -12.10
N GLY A 126 16.93 10.49 -13.00
CA GLY A 126 17.17 10.44 -14.44
C GLY A 126 15.88 10.25 -15.23
N LYS A 127 16.02 9.82 -16.48
CA LYS A 127 14.89 9.54 -17.38
C LYS A 127 14.99 8.12 -17.95
N LEU A 128 13.84 7.49 -18.19
CA LEU A 128 13.76 6.23 -18.95
C LEU A 128 13.68 6.48 -20.46
N ASN A 129 13.18 7.65 -20.87
CA ASN A 129 13.11 8.14 -22.24
C ASN A 129 12.90 9.68 -22.24
N SER A 130 12.54 10.29 -23.37
CA SER A 130 12.29 11.73 -23.44
C SER A 130 11.13 12.23 -22.56
N ASN A 131 10.15 11.37 -22.28
CA ASN A 131 8.86 11.69 -21.68
C ASN A 131 8.67 11.13 -20.26
N THR A 132 9.57 10.25 -19.80
CA THR A 132 9.45 9.55 -18.51
C THR A 132 10.60 9.90 -17.57
N MET A 133 10.29 10.60 -16.48
CA MET A 133 11.23 10.95 -15.40
C MET A 133 11.14 9.96 -14.24
N VAL A 134 12.27 9.69 -13.58
CA VAL A 134 12.38 8.78 -12.42
C VAL A 134 12.81 9.52 -11.17
N PHE A 135 12.20 9.16 -10.04
CA PHE A 135 12.42 9.77 -8.75
C PHE A 135 12.61 8.71 -7.66
N LYS A 136 13.40 9.04 -6.64
CA LYS A 136 13.61 8.24 -5.43
C LYS A 136 13.12 9.00 -4.20
N ASN A 137 12.37 8.33 -3.33
CA ASN A 137 11.96 8.96 -2.08
C ASN A 137 13.16 9.00 -1.12
N GLN A 138 13.47 10.19 -0.59
CA GLN A 138 14.62 10.39 0.28
C GLN A 138 14.38 9.89 1.72
N ARG A 139 13.11 9.84 2.16
CA ARG A 139 12.73 9.38 3.51
C ARG A 139 12.53 7.87 3.55
N ASP A 140 11.90 7.33 2.51
CA ASP A 140 11.68 5.90 2.35
C ASP A 140 12.44 5.39 1.13
N THR A 141 13.66 4.93 1.35
CA THR A 141 14.55 4.43 0.28
C THR A 141 14.05 3.14 -0.35
N SER A 142 12.98 2.51 0.16
CA SER A 142 12.31 1.40 -0.53
C SER A 142 11.38 1.88 -1.66
N MET A 143 11.05 3.18 -1.70
CA MET A 143 10.16 3.76 -2.68
C MET A 143 10.87 4.43 -3.86
N SER A 144 10.27 4.26 -5.04
CA SER A 144 10.62 4.96 -6.28
C SER A 144 9.36 5.36 -7.03
N GLY A 145 9.48 6.33 -7.92
CA GLY A 145 8.34 6.90 -8.61
C GLY A 145 8.70 7.36 -10.01
N MET A 146 7.69 7.43 -10.87
CA MET A 146 7.85 7.82 -12.26
C MET A 146 6.73 8.79 -12.64
N LEU A 147 7.07 9.75 -13.51
CA LEU A 147 6.11 10.61 -14.19
C LEU A 147 6.32 10.42 -15.69
N SER A 148 5.24 10.13 -16.42
CA SER A 148 5.27 10.09 -17.87
C SER A 148 4.23 11.03 -18.45
N ASP A 149 4.66 11.95 -19.30
CA ASP A 149 3.74 12.79 -20.04
C ASP A 149 2.96 11.93 -21.06
N ALA A 150 1.66 12.17 -21.16
CA ALA A 150 0.87 11.69 -22.28
C ALA A 150 1.43 12.24 -23.60
N SER A 151 1.20 11.52 -24.70
CA SER A 151 1.66 11.96 -26.03
C SER A 151 1.11 13.33 -26.44
N ASP A 152 -0.08 13.70 -25.95
CA ASP A 152 -0.73 14.98 -26.17
C ASP A 152 -0.46 16.01 -25.06
N GLY A 153 0.32 15.65 -24.03
CA GLY A 153 0.61 16.49 -22.86
C GLY A 153 -0.59 16.81 -21.96
N SER A 154 -1.75 16.19 -22.18
CA SER A 154 -3.00 16.58 -21.50
C SER A 154 -3.16 15.94 -20.11
N TYR A 155 -2.45 14.85 -19.85
CA TYR A 155 -2.39 14.20 -18.54
C TYR A 155 -0.97 13.70 -18.23
N CYS A 156 -0.72 13.53 -16.94
CA CYS A 156 0.47 12.91 -16.42
C CYS A 156 0.14 11.53 -15.85
N LEU A 157 0.83 10.51 -16.33
CA LEU A 157 0.83 9.18 -15.73
C LEU A 157 1.81 9.16 -14.56
N VAL A 158 1.31 8.87 -13.37
CA VAL A 158 2.09 8.74 -12.16
C VAL A 158 2.17 7.28 -11.79
N SER A 159 3.38 6.77 -11.58
CA SER A 159 3.60 5.45 -11.00
C SER A 159 4.44 5.57 -9.73
N ARG A 160 4.12 4.76 -8.73
CA ARG A 160 4.92 4.58 -7.52
C ARG A 160 5.20 3.11 -7.32
N HIS A 161 6.38 2.81 -6.86
CA HIS A 161 6.83 1.46 -6.58
C HIS A 161 7.44 1.40 -5.20
N LYS A 162 7.12 0.36 -4.44
CA LYS A 162 7.71 0.07 -3.13
C LYS A 162 8.14 -1.39 -3.07
N ASN A 163 9.39 -1.62 -2.67
CA ASN A 163 9.82 -2.95 -2.23
C ASN A 163 9.47 -3.10 -0.75
N GLY A 164 8.72 -4.13 -0.39
CA GLY A 164 8.52 -4.49 1.01
C GLY A 164 9.59 -5.45 1.50
N ALA A 165 9.72 -5.51 2.83
CA ALA A 165 10.55 -6.50 3.54
C ALA A 165 9.72 -7.74 3.88
#